data_AF-A0A1F3IXT1-F1
#
_entry.id   AF-A0A1F3IXT1-F1
#
_cell.length_a   1.000
_cell.length_b   1.000
_cell.length_c   1.000
_cell.angle_alpha   90.00
_cell.angle_beta   90.00
_cell.angle_gamma   90.00
#
_symmetry.space_group_name_H-M   'P 1'
#
loop_
_entity.id
_entity.type
_entity.pdbx_description
1 polymer ?
#
loop_
_entity_poly.entity_id
_entity_poly.type
_entity_poly.pdbx_seq_one_letter_code
_entity_poly.pdbx_strand_id
1 'polypeptide(L)'
;MMNPMAIKNFSVRDILLFFVVWTIINVFFNATTLFLSVYLNDGLSHMAFYFNSFFSYITFQSCYFGLILTVSACISRKKFTVLYAYSIVQFVALHLGFFYCLKTEEGVLSFITDMSGIPLNFINYSGTNISYTLGYFFPIKGLFDGGIFWPDNLERFYLLIILVPILYNFFLTWITDCVVKVLLKHNSDKGQCI
;
A
#
# COMPACT_ATOMS: atom_id res chain seq x y z
N MET A 1 -32.15 -28.64 -12.40
CA MET A 1 -30.96 -29.02 -11.61
C MET A 1 -29.78 -28.19 -12.10
N MET A 2 -29.47 -27.10 -11.40
CA MET A 2 -28.31 -26.26 -11.68
C MET A 2 -27.11 -26.95 -11.04
N ASN A 3 -26.13 -27.33 -11.86
CA ASN A 3 -24.86 -27.85 -11.38
C ASN A 3 -24.24 -26.78 -10.46
N PRO A 4 -24.00 -27.03 -9.16
CA PRO A 4 -23.26 -26.08 -8.34
C PRO A 4 -21.86 -26.02 -8.93
N MET A 5 -21.61 -24.93 -9.66
CA MET A 5 -20.31 -24.59 -10.21
C MET A 5 -19.30 -24.72 -9.07
N ALA A 6 -18.45 -25.76 -9.13
CA ALA A 6 -17.48 -26.05 -8.10
C ALA A 6 -16.61 -24.81 -7.91
N ILE A 7 -16.87 -24.10 -6.81
CA ILE A 7 -16.15 -22.90 -6.42
C ILE A 7 -14.72 -23.35 -6.17
N LYS A 8 -13.82 -22.95 -7.06
CA LYS A 8 -12.38 -23.23 -6.94
C LYS A 8 -11.87 -22.46 -5.72
N ASN A 9 -11.88 -23.11 -4.55
CA ASN A 9 -11.22 -22.59 -3.36
C ASN A 9 -9.77 -22.26 -3.71
N PHE A 10 -9.24 -21.15 -3.20
CA PHE A 10 -7.82 -20.86 -3.33
C PHE A 10 -7.02 -22.01 -2.72
N SER A 11 -6.11 -22.60 -3.49
CA SER A 11 -5.13 -23.50 -2.90
C SER A 11 -4.13 -22.70 -2.07
N VAL A 12 -3.54 -23.31 -1.04
CA VAL A 12 -2.46 -22.68 -0.25
C VAL A 12 -1.31 -22.24 -1.17
N ARG A 13 -1.02 -23.02 -2.21
CA ARG A 13 -0.04 -22.69 -3.24
C ARG A 13 -0.40 -21.40 -3.99
N ASP A 14 -1.66 -21.20 -4.37
CA ASP A 14 -2.10 -20.01 -5.09
C ASP A 14 -2.01 -18.76 -4.21
N ILE A 15 -2.34 -18.88 -2.91
CA ILE A 15 -2.21 -17.78 -1.94
C ILE A 15 -0.74 -17.40 -1.76
N LEU A 16 0.13 -18.38 -1.54
CA LEU A 16 1.57 -18.15 -1.40
C LEU A 16 2.18 -17.54 -2.66
N LEU A 17 1.81 -18.03 -3.85
CA LEU A 17 2.27 -17.48 -5.11
C LEU A 17 1.84 -16.01 -5.26
N PHE A 18 0.57 -15.70 -4.99
CA PHE A 18 0.08 -14.33 -5.07
C PHE A 18 0.79 -13.43 -4.06
N PHE A 19 1.00 -13.91 -2.83
CA PHE A 19 1.73 -13.21 -1.78
C PHE A 19 3.17 -12.86 -2.16
N VAL A 20 3.91 -13.84 -2.67
CA VAL A 20 5.31 -13.65 -3.09
C VAL A 20 5.38 -12.70 -4.28
N VAL A 21 4.56 -12.89 -5.30
CA VAL A 21 4.55 -12.02 -6.50
C VAL A 21 4.18 -10.59 -6.13
N TRP A 22 3.16 -10.39 -5.28
CA TRP A 22 2.77 -9.07 -4.79
C TRP A 22 3.93 -8.38 -4.08
N THR A 23 4.60 -9.09 -3.17
CA THR A 23 5.72 -8.57 -2.39
C THR A 23 6.89 -8.16 -3.29
N ILE A 24 7.25 -9.00 -4.27
CA ILE A 24 8.33 -8.70 -5.22
C ILE A 24 8.00 -7.45 -6.04
N ILE A 25 6.77 -7.34 -6.56
CA ILE A 25 6.36 -6.18 -7.34
C ILE A 25 6.33 -4.92 -6.45
N ASN A 26 5.87 -5.04 -5.19
CA ASN A 26 5.84 -3.95 -4.22
C ASN A 26 7.26 -3.40 -3.96
N VAL A 27 8.20 -4.32 -3.69
CA VAL A 27 9.62 -4.01 -3.51
C VAL A 27 10.17 -3.32 -4.74
N PHE A 28 9.92 -3.87 -5.93
CA PHE A 28 10.43 -3.33 -7.19
C PHE A 28 9.99 -1.88 -7.39
N PHE A 29 8.68 -1.60 -7.36
CA PHE A 29 8.19 -0.24 -7.57
C PHE A 29 8.71 0.72 -6.49
N ASN A 30 8.60 0.36 -5.21
CA ASN A 30 9.06 1.25 -4.15
C ASN A 30 10.58 1.47 -4.19
N ALA A 31 11.39 0.48 -4.58
CA ALA A 31 12.83 0.63 -4.71
C ALA A 31 13.20 1.53 -5.89
N THR A 32 12.58 1.33 -7.06
CA THR A 32 12.78 2.20 -8.23
C THR A 32 12.43 3.64 -7.89
N THR A 33 11.32 3.85 -7.19
CA THR A 33 10.87 5.18 -6.83
C THR A 33 11.72 5.81 -5.73
N LEU A 34 12.20 5.03 -4.75
CA LEU A 34 13.18 5.50 -3.78
C LEU A 34 14.47 5.97 -4.46
N PHE A 35 15.00 5.18 -5.40
CA PHE A 35 16.20 5.54 -6.13
C PHE A 35 16.02 6.85 -6.90
N LEU A 36 14.85 7.04 -7.52
CA LEU A 36 14.50 8.30 -8.18
C LEU A 36 14.46 9.47 -7.17
N SER A 37 13.85 9.30 -6.00
CA SER A 37 13.85 10.34 -4.96
C SER A 37 15.25 10.70 -4.48
N VAL A 38 16.10 9.70 -4.24
CA VAL A 38 17.48 9.91 -3.79
C VAL A 38 18.28 10.65 -4.86
N TYR A 39 18.10 10.29 -6.13
CA TYR A 39 18.73 10.97 -7.26
C TYR A 39 18.27 12.43 -7.37
N LEU A 40 16.97 12.70 -7.23
CA LEU A 40 16.40 14.04 -7.30
C LEU A 40 16.83 14.95 -6.13
N ASN A 41 17.10 14.38 -4.96
CA ASN A 41 17.42 15.13 -3.73
C ASN A 41 18.93 15.21 -3.43
N ASP A 42 19.79 14.79 -4.35
CA ASP A 42 21.26 14.70 -4.16
C ASP A 42 21.65 13.93 -2.87
N GLY A 43 20.78 13.02 -2.44
CA GLY A 43 20.77 12.42 -1.10
C GLY A 43 21.60 11.14 -0.98
N LEU A 44 22.51 10.89 -1.93
CA LEU A 44 23.29 9.65 -2.02
C LEU A 44 24.08 9.36 -0.73
N SER A 45 24.47 10.40 0.00
CA SER A 45 25.19 10.32 1.28
C SER A 45 24.35 9.73 2.44
N HIS A 46 23.02 9.67 2.32
CA HIS A 46 22.10 9.20 3.38
C HIS A 46 21.44 7.87 3.03
N MET A 47 21.93 7.17 1.99
CA MET A 47 21.36 5.92 1.48
C MET A 47 21.13 4.85 2.55
N ALA A 48 22.06 4.67 3.49
CA ALA A 48 21.93 3.66 4.55
C ALA A 48 20.69 3.88 5.44
N PHE A 49 20.39 5.13 5.80
CA PHE A 49 19.20 5.48 6.59
C PHE A 49 17.91 5.26 5.80
N TYR A 50 17.91 5.63 4.52
CA TYR A 50 16.79 5.40 3.61
C TYR A 50 16.51 3.91 3.39
N PHE A 51 17.55 3.09 3.29
CA PHE A 51 17.41 1.63 3.14
C PHE A 51 16.80 0.95 4.37
N ASN A 52 17.21 1.32 5.58
CA ASN A 52 16.65 0.71 6.79
C ASN A 52 15.15 1.03 6.96
N SER A 53 14.78 2.29 6.72
CA SER A 53 13.39 2.73 6.75
C SER A 53 12.57 2.05 5.65
N PHE A 54 13.14 1.91 4.45
CA PHE A 54 12.53 1.20 3.32
C PHE A 54 12.14 -0.24 3.68
N PHE A 55 13.06 -1.03 4.22
CA PHE A 55 12.75 -2.42 4.56
C PHE A 55 11.71 -2.54 5.68
N SER A 56 11.73 -1.60 6.64
CA SER A 56 10.72 -1.56 7.70
C SER A 56 9.31 -1.34 7.13
N TYR A 57 9.16 -0.39 6.19
CA TYR A 57 7.88 -0.11 5.53
C TYR A 57 7.40 -1.27 4.66
N ILE A 58 8.29 -1.83 3.83
CA ILE A 58 7.97 -2.99 2.98
C ILE A 58 7.57 -4.20 3.83
N THR A 59 8.27 -4.44 4.93
CA THR A 59 7.95 -5.56 5.83
C THR A 59 6.56 -5.38 6.43
N PHE A 60 6.25 -4.20 6.95
CA PHE A 60 4.91 -3.90 7.48
C PHE A 60 3.82 -4.14 6.43
N GLN A 61 3.98 -3.56 5.23
CA GLN A 61 3.00 -3.69 4.14
C GLN A 61 2.81 -5.15 3.70
N SER A 62 3.91 -5.89 3.58
CA SER A 62 3.87 -7.29 3.16
C SER A 62 3.21 -8.16 4.24
N CYS A 63 3.60 -8.01 5.51
CA CYS A 63 2.95 -8.73 6.61
C CYS A 63 1.45 -8.42 6.70
N TYR A 64 1.09 -7.13 6.58
CA TYR A 64 -0.31 -6.73 6.63
C TYR A 64 -1.12 -7.26 5.45
N PHE A 65 -0.55 -7.17 4.23
CA PHE A 65 -1.13 -7.76 3.03
C PHE A 65 -1.34 -9.27 3.17
N GLY A 66 -0.31 -10.00 3.62
CA GLY A 66 -0.38 -11.46 3.81
C GLY A 66 -1.44 -11.87 4.83
N LEU A 67 -1.56 -11.13 5.94
CA LEU A 67 -2.58 -11.36 6.95
C LEU A 67 -3.99 -11.16 6.37
N ILE A 68 -4.24 -10.03 5.70
CA ILE A 68 -5.56 -9.75 5.12
C ILE A 68 -5.91 -10.72 3.98
N LEU A 69 -4.93 -11.07 3.13
CA LEU A 69 -5.12 -12.05 2.07
C LEU A 69 -5.51 -13.42 2.65
N THR A 70 -4.80 -13.87 3.69
CA THR A 70 -5.07 -15.16 4.34
C THR A 70 -6.45 -15.18 4.99
N VAL A 71 -6.75 -14.17 5.82
CA VAL A 71 -8.05 -14.07 6.51
C VAL A 71 -9.20 -13.99 5.50
N SER A 72 -9.06 -13.17 4.46
CA SER A 72 -10.09 -13.03 3.44
C SER A 72 -10.28 -14.32 2.63
N ALA A 73 -9.21 -15.07 2.33
CA ALA A 73 -9.30 -16.38 1.68
C ALA A 73 -10.00 -17.44 2.54
N CYS A 74 -9.86 -17.37 3.87
CA CYS A 74 -10.58 -18.25 4.80
C CYS A 74 -12.08 -17.94 4.88
N ILE A 75 -12.45 -16.66 4.80
CA ILE A 75 -13.85 -16.21 5.00
C ILE A 75 -14.63 -16.20 3.68
N SER A 76 -14.02 -15.71 2.60
CA SER A 76 -14.70 -15.43 1.34
C SER A 76 -14.37 -16.46 0.27
N ARG A 77 -15.44 -16.92 -0.39
CA ARG A 77 -15.35 -17.82 -1.55
C ARG A 77 -15.18 -17.07 -2.88
N LYS A 78 -15.31 -15.74 -2.89
CA LYS A 78 -15.26 -14.94 -4.11
C LYS A 78 -13.83 -14.50 -4.39
N LYS A 79 -13.24 -15.01 -5.48
CA LYS A 79 -11.85 -14.73 -5.89
C LYS A 79 -11.53 -13.23 -5.88
N PHE A 80 -12.37 -12.43 -6.53
CA PHE A 80 -12.17 -10.99 -6.63
C PHE A 80 -12.11 -10.32 -5.24
N THR A 81 -13.03 -10.67 -4.34
CA THR A 81 -13.06 -10.13 -2.98
C THR A 81 -11.80 -10.46 -2.20
N VAL A 82 -11.28 -11.69 -2.32
CA VAL A 82 -10.05 -12.11 -1.64
C VAL A 82 -8.85 -11.32 -2.15
N LEU A 83 -8.68 -11.21 -3.47
CA LEU A 83 -7.53 -10.53 -4.07
C LEU A 83 -7.48 -9.04 -3.70
N TYR A 84 -8.63 -8.37 -3.72
CA TYR A 84 -8.73 -6.93 -3.45
C TYR A 84 -9.02 -6.59 -1.99
N ALA A 85 -9.10 -7.59 -1.09
CA ALA A 85 -9.44 -7.38 0.32
C ALA A 85 -8.49 -6.38 0.99
N TYR A 86 -7.17 -6.53 0.75
CA TYR A 86 -6.18 -5.61 1.30
C TYR A 86 -6.39 -4.17 0.81
N SER A 87 -6.58 -3.96 -0.50
CA SER A 87 -6.79 -2.63 -1.06
C SER A 87 -8.07 -1.97 -0.52
N ILE A 88 -9.13 -2.76 -0.30
CA ILE A 88 -10.39 -2.29 0.31
C ILE A 88 -10.19 -1.95 1.79
N VAL A 89 -9.50 -2.79 2.56
CA VAL A 89 -9.21 -2.51 3.97
C VAL A 89 -8.33 -1.27 4.11
N GLN A 90 -7.31 -1.12 3.28
CA GLN A 90 -6.47 0.08 3.23
C GLN A 90 -7.27 1.32 2.86
N PHE A 91 -8.18 1.23 1.89
CA PHE A 91 -9.10 2.31 1.56
C PHE A 91 -9.88 2.77 2.80
N VAL A 92 -10.49 1.85 3.54
CA VAL A 92 -11.27 2.20 4.73
C VAL A 92 -10.37 2.75 5.84
N ALA A 93 -9.26 2.06 6.16
CA ALA A 93 -8.39 2.42 7.28
C ALA A 93 -7.74 3.80 7.11
N LEU A 94 -7.25 4.12 5.90
CA LEU A 94 -6.61 5.41 5.63
C LEU A 94 -7.62 6.56 5.67
N HIS A 95 -8.83 6.38 5.14
CA HIS A 95 -9.88 7.40 5.25
C HIS A 95 -10.35 7.59 6.69
N LEU A 96 -10.50 6.50 7.46
CA LEU A 96 -10.83 6.61 8.88
C LEU A 96 -9.73 7.35 9.66
N GLY A 97 -8.46 7.03 9.42
CA GLY A 97 -7.34 7.76 10.01
C GLY A 97 -7.34 9.24 9.61
N PHE A 98 -7.63 9.53 8.34
CA PHE A 98 -7.77 10.90 7.84
C PHE A 98 -8.87 11.67 8.56
N PHE A 99 -10.11 11.14 8.55
CA PHE A 99 -11.26 11.79 9.15
C PHE A 99 -11.16 11.91 10.68
N TYR A 100 -10.55 10.93 11.35
CA TYR A 100 -10.30 10.99 12.80
C TYR A 100 -9.41 12.17 13.19
N CYS A 101 -8.47 12.54 12.34
CA CYS A 101 -7.53 13.64 12.57
C CYS A 101 -8.02 15.00 12.02
N LEU A 102 -9.21 15.06 11.41
CA LEU A 102 -9.79 16.33 10.99
C LEU A 102 -10.31 17.09 12.22
N LYS A 103 -9.90 18.34 12.33
CA LYS A 103 -10.35 19.29 13.35
C LYS A 103 -10.72 20.60 12.69
N THR A 104 -11.65 21.33 13.28
CA THR A 104 -11.96 22.70 12.87
C THR A 104 -11.20 23.64 13.80
N GLU A 105 -10.19 24.33 13.26
CA GLU A 105 -9.47 25.39 13.97
C GLU A 105 -9.69 26.71 13.24
N GLU A 106 -10.01 27.77 14.00
CA GLU A 106 -10.25 29.11 13.46
C GLU A 106 -11.31 29.16 12.33
N GLY A 107 -12.27 28.22 12.35
CA GLY A 107 -13.30 28.10 11.32
C GLY A 107 -12.86 27.38 10.04
N VAL A 108 -11.61 26.90 9.98
CA VAL A 108 -11.04 26.16 8.85
C VAL A 108 -10.87 24.68 9.23
N LEU A 109 -11.30 23.80 8.33
CA LEU A 109 -11.09 22.36 8.49
C LEU A 109 -9.62 22.03 8.20
N SER A 110 -8.93 21.48 9.19
CA SER A 110 -7.50 21.17 9.15
C SER A 110 -7.25 19.73 9.59
N PHE A 111 -6.21 19.10 9.04
CA PHE A 111 -5.71 17.82 9.55
C PHE A 111 -4.69 18.12 10.65
N ILE A 112 -4.95 17.68 11.88
CA ILE A 112 -4.06 17.95 13.02
C ILE A 112 -3.90 16.68 13.83
N THR A 113 -2.66 16.19 13.92
CA THR A 113 -2.33 14.98 14.69
C THR A 113 -1.00 15.13 15.41
N ASP A 114 -0.82 14.36 16.47
CA ASP A 114 0.48 14.16 17.09
C ASP A 114 1.38 13.33 16.14
N MET A 115 2.64 13.69 16.03
CA MET A 115 3.69 13.00 15.27
C MET A 115 3.93 11.58 15.78
N SER A 116 3.68 11.33 17.06
CA SER A 116 3.74 10.02 17.70
C SER A 116 2.40 9.26 17.67
N GLY A 117 1.34 9.91 17.18
CA GLY A 117 -0.01 9.38 17.17
C GLY A 117 -0.16 8.11 16.32
N ILE A 118 -0.95 7.16 16.81
CA ILE A 118 -1.28 5.91 16.09
C ILE A 118 -1.80 6.18 14.66
N PRO A 119 -2.71 7.16 14.41
CA PRO A 119 -3.20 7.42 13.06
C PRO A 119 -2.08 7.83 12.09
N LEU A 120 -1.19 8.74 12.51
CA LEU A 120 -0.09 9.20 11.67
C LEU A 120 0.92 8.08 11.42
N ASN A 121 1.25 7.30 12.45
CA ASN A 121 2.14 6.15 12.29
C ASN A 121 1.56 5.15 11.27
N PHE A 122 0.27 4.81 11.39
CA PHE A 122 -0.37 3.90 10.43
C PHE A 122 -0.36 4.45 9.00
N ILE A 123 -0.65 5.74 8.82
CA ILE A 123 -0.59 6.44 7.53
C ILE A 123 0.83 6.36 6.96
N ASN A 124 1.85 6.65 7.77
CA ASN A 124 3.26 6.60 7.37
C ASN A 124 3.69 5.19 6.95
N TYR A 125 3.38 4.17 7.75
CA TYR A 125 3.71 2.77 7.42
C TYR A 125 2.95 2.24 6.18
N SER A 126 1.77 2.79 5.90
CA SER A 126 0.99 2.48 4.70
C SER A 126 1.38 3.33 3.48
N GLY A 127 2.24 4.32 3.67
CA GLY A 127 2.73 5.22 2.62
C GLY A 127 3.59 4.50 1.58
N THR A 128 3.69 5.09 0.39
CA THR A 128 4.46 4.52 -0.72
C THR A 128 5.56 5.50 -1.12
N ASN A 129 6.69 5.00 -1.61
CA ASN A 129 7.76 5.86 -2.10
C ASN A 129 7.32 6.75 -3.27
N ILE A 130 6.30 6.33 -4.04
CA ILE A 130 5.64 7.16 -5.06
C ILE A 130 5.05 8.43 -4.46
N SER A 131 4.40 8.33 -3.30
CA SER A 131 3.86 9.49 -2.60
C SER A 131 4.98 10.48 -2.24
N TYR A 132 6.10 9.97 -1.74
CA TYR A 132 7.27 10.78 -1.37
C TYR A 132 7.95 11.42 -2.59
N THR A 133 8.11 10.69 -3.70
CA THR A 133 8.66 11.27 -4.94
C THR A 133 7.75 12.33 -5.52
N LEU A 134 6.43 12.11 -5.54
CA LEU A 134 5.47 13.12 -5.97
C LEU A 134 5.52 14.35 -5.06
N GLY A 135 5.78 14.16 -3.77
CA GLY A 135 6.05 15.24 -2.81
C GLY A 135 7.22 16.15 -3.19
N TYR A 136 8.18 15.70 -4.02
CA TYR A 136 9.23 16.58 -4.54
C TYR A 136 8.68 17.63 -5.52
N PHE A 137 7.74 17.23 -6.38
CA PHE A 137 7.09 18.13 -7.35
C PHE A 137 5.93 18.92 -6.73
N PHE A 138 5.28 18.34 -5.72
CA PHE A 138 4.12 18.90 -5.03
C PHE A 138 4.36 18.90 -3.51
N PRO A 139 5.24 19.77 -2.99
CA PRO A 139 5.63 19.72 -1.58
C PRO A 139 4.45 19.95 -0.65
N ILE A 140 4.38 19.13 0.40
CA ILE A 140 3.48 19.32 1.54
C ILE A 140 4.21 20.23 2.52
N LYS A 141 3.70 21.45 2.66
CA LYS A 141 4.17 22.43 3.66
C LYS A 141 3.27 22.34 4.89
N GLY A 142 3.77 22.76 6.04
CA GLY A 142 3.02 22.68 7.29
C GLY A 142 3.85 23.06 8.50
N LEU A 143 3.16 23.13 9.63
CA LEU A 143 3.76 23.25 10.95
C LEU A 143 4.14 21.86 11.47
N PHE A 144 5.40 21.74 11.90
CA PHE A 144 6.00 20.54 12.48
C PHE A 144 6.70 20.94 13.78
N ASP A 145 5.93 21.47 14.73
CA ASP A 145 6.45 22.03 15.98
C ASP A 145 5.76 21.38 17.19
N GLY A 146 6.51 21.23 18.29
CA GLY A 146 5.99 20.68 19.55
C GLY A 146 5.43 19.26 19.48
N GLY A 147 5.78 18.48 18.45
CA GLY A 147 5.23 17.14 18.22
C GLY A 147 3.90 17.11 17.47
N ILE A 148 3.42 18.24 16.95
CA ILE A 148 2.20 18.33 16.16
C ILE A 148 2.54 18.34 14.66
N PHE A 149 1.75 17.61 13.89
CA PHE A 149 1.73 17.64 12.43
C PHE A 149 0.48 18.37 11.96
N TRP A 150 0.68 19.46 11.22
CA TRP A 150 -0.40 20.27 10.65
C TRP A 150 0.00 20.75 9.23
N PRO A 151 -0.47 20.07 8.17
CA PRO A 151 -0.19 20.48 6.80
C PRO A 151 -1.01 21.70 6.42
N ASP A 152 -0.37 22.67 5.73
CA ASP A 152 -0.99 23.93 5.29
C ASP A 152 -2.08 23.71 4.23
N ASN A 153 -1.92 22.65 3.42
CA ASN A 153 -2.83 22.34 2.33
C ASN A 153 -3.42 20.93 2.51
N LEU A 154 -4.64 20.91 3.06
CA LEU A 154 -5.38 19.68 3.35
C LEU A 154 -5.62 18.82 2.10
N GLU A 155 -6.00 19.44 0.99
CA GLU A 155 -6.31 18.74 -0.27
C GLU A 155 -5.07 18.03 -0.83
N ARG A 156 -3.93 18.72 -0.86
CA ARG A 156 -2.66 18.16 -1.32
C ARG A 156 -2.19 17.03 -0.42
N PHE A 157 -2.30 17.21 0.90
CA PHE A 157 -2.00 16.15 1.85
C PHE A 157 -2.88 14.93 1.59
N TYR A 158 -4.19 15.12 1.47
CA TYR A 158 -5.14 14.04 1.17
C TYR A 158 -4.80 13.32 -0.14
N LEU A 159 -4.54 14.06 -1.23
CA LEU A 159 -4.21 13.46 -2.53
C LEU A 159 -2.93 12.63 -2.46
N LEU A 160 -1.85 13.19 -1.92
CA LEU A 160 -0.54 12.53 -1.93
C LEU A 160 -0.39 11.44 -0.89
N ILE A 161 -0.96 11.63 0.31
CA ILE A 161 -0.70 10.75 1.46
C ILE A 161 -1.84 9.75 1.70
N ILE A 162 -3.06 10.06 1.27
CA ILE A 162 -4.21 9.15 1.42
C ILE A 162 -4.54 8.48 0.08
N LEU A 163 -4.81 9.28 -0.96
CA LEU A 163 -5.35 8.76 -2.22
C LEU A 163 -4.30 8.00 -3.05
N VAL A 164 -3.09 8.53 -3.19
CA VAL A 164 -2.02 7.86 -3.97
C VAL A 164 -1.68 6.46 -3.41
N PRO A 165 -1.46 6.25 -2.10
CA PRO A 165 -1.25 4.91 -1.56
C PRO A 165 -2.41 3.94 -1.82
N ILE A 166 -3.65 4.41 -1.75
CA ILE A 166 -4.83 3.59 -2.06
C ILE A 166 -4.80 3.15 -3.52
N LEU A 167 -4.66 4.10 -4.45
CA LEU A 167 -4.62 3.80 -5.88
C LEU A 167 -3.44 2.88 -6.23
N TYR A 168 -2.29 3.11 -5.60
CA TYR A 168 -1.13 2.24 -5.70
C TYR A 168 -1.46 0.81 -5.29
N ASN A 169 -2.13 0.60 -4.16
CA ASN A 169 -2.48 -0.74 -3.69
C ASN A 169 -3.48 -1.45 -4.63
N PHE A 170 -4.42 -0.73 -5.26
CA PHE A 170 -5.30 -1.32 -6.28
C PHE A 170 -4.53 -1.70 -7.54
N PHE A 171 -3.67 -0.81 -8.02
CA PHE A 171 -2.81 -1.03 -9.18
C PHE A 171 -1.86 -2.21 -8.98
N LEU A 172 -1.23 -2.28 -7.82
CA LEU A 172 -0.31 -3.35 -7.45
C LEU A 172 -1.01 -4.71 -7.41
N THR A 173 -2.20 -4.79 -6.81
CA THR A 173 -3.04 -6.00 -6.82
C THR A 173 -3.42 -6.42 -8.24
N TRP A 174 -3.79 -5.45 -9.10
CA TRP A 174 -4.13 -5.71 -10.50
C TRP A 174 -2.94 -6.26 -11.30
N ILE A 175 -1.75 -5.63 -11.20
CA ILE A 175 -0.53 -6.16 -11.84
C ILE A 175 -0.21 -7.55 -11.33
N THR A 176 -0.30 -7.77 -10.01
CA THR A 176 -0.03 -9.09 -9.41
C THR A 176 -0.94 -10.16 -10.02
N ASP A 177 -2.24 -9.91 -10.16
CA ASP A 177 -3.16 -10.86 -10.79
C ASP A 177 -2.82 -11.12 -12.26
N CYS A 178 -2.42 -10.10 -13.02
CA CYS A 178 -1.94 -10.26 -14.40
C CYS A 178 -0.68 -11.15 -14.46
N VAL A 179 0.32 -10.88 -13.63
CA VAL A 179 1.59 -11.64 -13.60
C VAL A 179 1.35 -13.09 -13.19
N VAL A 180 0.55 -13.32 -12.15
CA VAL A 180 0.22 -14.69 -11.69
C VAL A 180 -0.51 -15.48 -12.79
N LYS A 181 -1.46 -14.87 -13.51
CA LYS A 181 -2.13 -15.52 -14.64
C LYS A 181 -1.17 -15.93 -15.75
N VAL A 182 -0.21 -15.07 -16.08
CA VAL A 182 0.83 -15.36 -17.09
C VAL A 182 1.73 -16.52 -16.63
N LEU A 183 2.17 -16.50 -15.38
CA LEU A 183 3.02 -17.55 -14.80
C LEU A 183 2.31 -18.91 -14.78
N LEU A 184 1.04 -18.94 -14.37
CA LEU A 184 0.25 -20.17 -14.34
C LEU A 184 0.00 -20.73 -15.75
N LYS A 185 -0.27 -19.87 -16.74
CA LYS A 185 -0.42 -20.28 -18.14
C LYS A 185 0.87 -20.90 -18.68
N HIS A 186 2.02 -20.26 -18.45
CA HIS A 186 3.32 -20.75 -18.91
C HIS A 186 3.69 -22.12 -18.32
N ASN A 187 3.35 -22.37 -17.07
CA ASN A 187 3.58 -23.67 -16.43
C ASN A 187 2.69 -24.77 -17.00
N SER A 188 1.43 -24.44 -17.35
CA SER A 188 0.51 -25.36 -18.04
C SER A 188 1.02 -25.71 -19.44
N ASP A 189 1.51 -24.72 -20.19
CA ASP A 189 1.99 -24.91 -21.57
C ASP A 189 3.29 -25.73 -21.63
N LYS A 190 4.09 -25.73 -20.56
CA LYS A 190 5.32 -26.54 -20.43
C LYS A 190 5.08 -28.01 -20.06
N GLY A 191 3.83 -28.47 -19.99
CA GLY A 191 3.52 -29.86 -19.64
C GLY A 191 3.91 -30.25 -18.22
N GLN A 192 4.23 -29.28 -17.35
CA GLN A 192 4.32 -29.49 -15.91
C GLN A 192 2.89 -29.54 -15.36
N CYS A 193 2.17 -30.63 -15.68
CA CYS A 193 0.92 -30.98 -15.02
C CYS A 193 1.19 -31.09 -13.51
N ILE A 194 0.42 -30.32 -12.76
CA ILE A 194 0.25 -30.44 -11.30
C ILE A 194 -0.51 -31.74 -11.02
#